data_AF-A0A0P7WLZ8-F1
#
_entry.id   AF-A0A0P7WLZ8-F1
#
_cell.length_a   1.000
_cell.length_b   1.000
_cell.length_c   1.000
_cell.angle_alpha   90.00
_cell.angle_beta   90.00
_cell.angle_gamma   90.00
#
_symmetry.space_group_name_H-M   'P 1'
#
loop_
_entity.id
_entity.type
_entity.pdbx_description
1 polymer ?
#
loop_
_entity_poly.entity_id
_entity_poly.type
_entity_poly.pdbx_seq_one_letter_code
_entity_poly.pdbx_strand_id
1 'polypeptide(L)'
;MTLTAEDRATLARLAALMVPGGAGMPSAARISLQGAPLDRVLAHAPQLSGPLGRFCAAARDVADMAGLDAAAQADRDGFEALAVAVGNAYFMAPQVRHAIGYPGQEARDASVGLTAGDQALLTPVWQRGRLWRAP
;
A
#
# COMPACT_ATOMS: atom_id res chain seq x y z
N MET A 1 18.24 -0.56 9.73
CA MET A 1 18.96 -0.55 8.45
C MET A 1 18.31 0.49 7.57
N THR A 2 19.08 1.35 6.89
CA THR A 2 18.53 2.40 6.02
C THR A 2 18.69 1.97 4.57
N LEU A 3 17.66 2.15 3.72
CA LEU A 3 17.73 1.82 2.31
C LEU A 3 18.78 2.68 1.60
N THR A 4 19.62 2.05 0.77
CA THR A 4 20.59 2.74 -0.08
C THR A 4 19.90 3.39 -1.29
N ALA A 5 20.61 4.26 -2.01
CA ALA A 5 20.11 4.83 -3.26
C ALA A 5 19.83 3.75 -4.32
N GLU A 6 20.64 2.69 -4.34
CA GLU A 6 20.47 1.55 -5.25
C GLU A 6 19.24 0.73 -4.87
N ASP A 7 19.01 0.46 -3.58
CA ASP A 7 17.80 -0.23 -3.13
C ASP A 7 16.54 0.55 -3.51
N ARG A 8 16.58 1.89 -3.40
CA ARG A 8 15.47 2.76 -3.83
C ARG A 8 15.24 2.72 -5.33
N ALA A 9 16.30 2.64 -6.13
CA ALA A 9 16.19 2.51 -7.58
C ALA A 9 15.58 1.15 -7.97
N THR A 10 16.00 0.06 -7.32
CA THR A 10 15.38 -1.26 -7.50
C THR A 10 13.90 -1.22 -7.10
N LEU A 11 13.59 -0.68 -5.92
CA LEU A 11 12.21 -0.56 -5.45
C LEU A 11 11.34 0.23 -6.44
N ALA A 12 11.84 1.34 -7.00
CA ALA A 12 11.11 2.12 -7.99
C ALA A 12 10.76 1.31 -9.24
N ARG A 13 11.71 0.51 -9.74
CA ARG A 13 11.50 -0.39 -10.87
C ARG A 13 10.47 -1.48 -10.55
N LEU A 14 10.62 -2.16 -9.42
CA LEU A 14 9.69 -3.22 -9.01
C LEU A 14 8.28 -2.66 -8.79
N ALA A 15 8.16 -1.49 -8.14
CA ALA A 15 6.87 -0.83 -7.93
C ALA A 15 6.21 -0.44 -9.27
N ALA A 16 6.98 -0.04 -10.28
CA ALA A 16 6.46 0.27 -11.62
C ALA A 16 5.92 -0.99 -12.33
N LEU A 17 6.53 -2.16 -12.11
CA LEU A 17 6.01 -3.44 -12.59
C LEU A 17 4.70 -3.82 -11.89
N MET A 18 4.67 -3.68 -10.56
CA MET A 18 3.50 -4.04 -9.73
C MET A 18 2.31 -3.10 -9.94
N VAL A 19 2.56 -1.81 -10.19
CA VAL A 19 1.51 -0.78 -10.30
C VAL A 19 1.73 0.08 -11.55
N PRO A 20 1.38 -0.46 -12.75
CA PRO A 20 1.57 0.23 -14.02
C PRO A 20 0.60 1.40 -14.24
N GLY A 21 -0.44 1.54 -13.41
CA GLY A 21 -1.54 2.51 -13.58
C GLY A 21 -2.62 2.01 -14.54
N GLY A 22 -3.66 2.82 -14.76
CA GLY A 22 -4.80 2.49 -15.64
C GLY A 22 -6.15 2.91 -15.08
N ALA A 23 -7.18 2.98 -15.91
CA ALA A 23 -8.55 3.35 -15.50
C ALA A 23 -8.64 4.64 -14.65
N GLY A 24 -7.83 5.65 -14.97
CA GLY A 24 -7.76 6.92 -14.21
C GLY A 24 -6.81 6.90 -12.99
N MET A 25 -6.26 5.74 -12.63
CA MET A 25 -5.29 5.59 -11.55
C MET A 25 -3.86 5.89 -12.04
N PRO A 26 -3.04 6.64 -11.27
CA PRO A 26 -1.65 6.92 -11.64
C PRO A 26 -0.77 5.67 -11.48
N SER A 27 0.33 5.57 -12.22
CA SER A 27 1.32 4.52 -11.99
C SER A 27 2.19 4.82 -10.75
N ALA A 28 2.84 3.80 -10.18
CA ALA A 28 3.82 4.01 -9.11
C ALA A 28 5.00 4.90 -9.56
N ALA A 29 5.43 4.76 -10.83
CA ALA A 29 6.45 5.59 -11.43
C ALA A 29 6.03 7.08 -11.47
N ARG A 30 4.77 7.36 -11.83
CA ARG A 30 4.24 8.73 -11.92
C ARG A 30 4.21 9.45 -10.57
N ILE A 31 4.00 8.72 -9.47
CA ILE A 31 3.91 9.32 -8.12
C ILE A 31 5.24 9.33 -7.35
N SER A 32 6.35 8.90 -7.98
CA SER A 32 7.68 8.84 -7.34
C SER A 32 7.65 8.13 -5.98
N LEU A 33 7.05 6.93 -5.96
CA LEU A 33 6.74 6.17 -4.74
C LEU A 33 7.96 5.97 -3.82
N GLN A 34 9.15 5.77 -4.40
CA GLN A 34 10.42 5.52 -3.70
C GLN A 34 10.96 6.71 -2.89
N GLY A 35 10.36 7.89 -3.02
CA GLY A 35 10.73 9.10 -2.28
C GLY A 35 9.92 9.28 -1.00
N ALA A 36 9.32 10.48 -0.84
CA ALA A 36 8.59 10.86 0.37
C ALA A 36 7.46 9.89 0.80
N PRO A 37 6.69 9.24 -0.09
CA PRO A 37 5.69 8.25 0.32
C PRO A 37 6.31 7.05 1.04
N LEU A 38 7.38 6.46 0.48
CA LEU A 38 8.12 5.37 1.12
C LEU A 38 8.73 5.79 2.45
N ASP A 39 9.30 7.01 2.53
CA ASP A 39 9.90 7.51 3.77
C ASP A 39 8.88 7.60 4.91
N ARG A 40 7.64 8.01 4.62
CA ARG A 40 6.56 8.00 5.62
C ARG A 40 6.23 6.58 6.08
N VAL A 41 6.17 5.63 5.15
CA VAL A 41 5.90 4.23 5.51
C VAL A 41 6.99 3.69 6.43
N LEU A 42 8.26 3.92 6.10
CA LEU A 42 9.38 3.45 6.92
C LEU A 42 9.50 4.18 8.26
N ALA A 43 9.04 5.44 8.34
CA ALA A 43 8.95 6.15 9.62
C ALA A 43 7.89 5.53 10.54
N HIS A 44 6.75 5.07 9.99
CA HIS A 44 5.69 4.42 10.77
C HIS A 44 5.94 2.92 11.04
N ALA A 45 6.62 2.23 10.12
CA ALA A 45 6.89 0.80 10.19
C ALA A 45 8.40 0.51 9.94
N PRO A 46 9.29 0.94 10.85
CA PRO A 46 10.74 0.85 10.66
C PRO A 46 11.25 -0.58 10.49
N GLN A 47 10.54 -1.57 11.03
CA GLN A 47 10.84 -2.99 10.91
C GLN A 47 10.86 -3.50 9.46
N LEU A 48 10.16 -2.82 8.54
CA LEU A 48 10.15 -3.20 7.12
C LEU A 48 11.50 -2.96 6.43
N SER A 49 12.31 -2.04 6.94
CA SER A 49 13.53 -1.58 6.25
C SER A 49 14.56 -2.70 6.02
N GLY A 50 14.66 -3.64 6.96
CA GLY A 50 15.60 -4.77 6.87
C GLY A 50 15.23 -5.76 5.76
N PRO A 51 14.04 -6.40 5.84
CA PRO A 51 13.54 -7.28 4.78
C PRO A 51 13.48 -6.60 3.41
N LEU A 52 13.04 -5.34 3.36
CA LEU A 52 12.93 -4.59 2.12
C LEU A 52 14.30 -4.33 1.48
N GLY A 53 15.30 -3.92 2.26
CA GLY A 53 16.66 -3.71 1.75
C GLY A 53 17.29 -5.00 1.23
N ARG A 54 17.14 -6.11 1.94
CA ARG A 54 17.61 -7.42 1.48
C ARG A 54 16.93 -7.84 0.18
N PHE A 55 15.60 -7.70 0.08
CA PHE A 55 14.86 -8.05 -1.13
C PHE A 55 15.31 -7.20 -2.32
N CYS A 56 15.46 -5.88 -2.13
CA CYS A 56 15.93 -4.97 -3.16
C CYS A 56 17.37 -5.29 -3.61
N ALA A 57 18.24 -5.73 -2.71
CA ALA A 57 19.59 -6.17 -3.05
C ALA A 57 19.59 -7.45 -3.90
N ALA A 58 18.73 -8.42 -3.58
CA ALA A 58 18.61 -9.67 -4.34
C ALA A 58 17.89 -9.49 -5.69
N ALA A 59 16.98 -8.53 -5.79
CA ALA A 59 16.15 -8.30 -6.97
C ALA A 59 16.72 -7.25 -7.96
N ARG A 60 18.02 -6.92 -7.87
CA ARG A 60 18.65 -5.87 -8.70
C ARG A 60 18.53 -6.12 -10.20
N ASP A 61 18.53 -7.38 -10.63
CA ASP A 61 18.47 -7.77 -12.04
C ASP A 61 17.03 -8.09 -12.52
N VAL A 62 16.03 -7.96 -11.65
CA VAL A 62 14.63 -8.22 -12.01
C VAL A 62 14.11 -7.12 -12.94
N ALA A 63 13.72 -7.50 -14.15
CA ALA A 63 13.26 -6.57 -15.18
C ALA A 63 11.77 -6.70 -15.52
N ASP A 64 11.14 -7.81 -15.15
CA ASP A 64 9.75 -8.12 -15.51
C ASP A 64 9.00 -8.85 -14.37
N MET A 65 7.72 -9.12 -14.59
CA MET A 65 6.86 -9.80 -13.62
C MET A 65 7.30 -11.24 -13.35
N ALA A 66 7.83 -11.95 -14.35
CA ALA A 66 8.28 -13.34 -14.16
C ALA A 66 9.50 -13.41 -13.24
N GLY A 67 10.45 -12.47 -13.40
CA GLY A 67 11.59 -12.32 -12.50
C GLY A 67 11.16 -11.91 -11.08
N LEU A 68 10.16 -11.02 -10.97
CA LEU A 68 9.60 -10.63 -9.67
C LEU A 68 8.94 -11.82 -8.97
N ASP A 69 8.17 -12.64 -9.70
CA ASP A 69 7.55 -13.84 -9.15
C ASP A 69 8.60 -14.85 -8.67
N ALA A 70 9.66 -15.08 -9.44
CA ALA A 70 10.77 -15.95 -9.04
C ALA A 70 11.48 -15.42 -7.77
N ALA A 71 11.74 -14.12 -7.70
CA ALA A 71 12.34 -13.49 -6.52
C ALA A 71 11.41 -13.60 -5.29
N ALA A 72 10.10 -13.41 -5.48
CA ALA A 72 9.10 -13.54 -4.41
C ALA A 72 9.01 -14.96 -3.85
N GLN A 73 9.19 -15.99 -4.68
CA GLN A 73 9.25 -17.37 -4.22
C GLN A 73 10.53 -17.67 -3.42
N ALA A 74 11.65 -17.03 -3.77
CA ALA A 74 12.92 -17.21 -3.10
C ALA A 74 13.01 -16.48 -1.75
N ASP A 75 12.40 -15.30 -1.60
CA ASP A 75 12.35 -14.52 -0.36
C ASP A 75 10.93 -13.97 -0.13
N ARG A 76 10.05 -14.82 0.42
CA ARG A 76 8.65 -14.46 0.67
C ARG A 76 8.51 -13.32 1.67
N ASP A 77 9.27 -13.33 2.75
CA ASP A 77 9.24 -12.29 3.78
C ASP A 77 9.70 -10.94 3.22
N GLY A 78 10.73 -10.95 2.36
CA GLY A 78 11.20 -9.76 1.65
C GLY A 78 10.15 -9.21 0.67
N PHE A 79 9.49 -10.10 -0.07
CA PHE A 79 8.40 -9.71 -0.96
C PHE A 79 7.17 -9.18 -0.21
N GLU A 80 6.80 -9.78 0.93
CA GLU A 80 5.73 -9.27 1.77
C GLU A 80 6.03 -7.84 2.23
N ALA A 81 7.26 -7.59 2.70
CA ALA A 81 7.69 -6.24 3.05
C ALA A 81 7.62 -5.26 1.86
N LEU A 82 7.99 -5.70 0.66
CA LEU A 82 7.84 -4.91 -0.57
C LEU A 82 6.37 -4.60 -0.87
N ALA A 83 5.51 -5.60 -0.86
CA ALA A 83 4.08 -5.43 -1.17
C ALA A 83 3.39 -4.50 -0.17
N VAL A 84 3.67 -4.67 1.13
CA VAL A 84 3.18 -3.77 2.18
C VAL A 84 3.70 -2.36 1.98
N ALA A 85 5.00 -2.19 1.72
CA ALA A 85 5.59 -0.86 1.52
C ALA A 85 5.00 -0.15 0.29
N VAL A 86 4.92 -0.84 -0.84
CA VAL A 86 4.37 -0.31 -2.10
C VAL A 86 2.89 0.03 -1.93
N GLY A 87 2.08 -0.87 -1.36
CA GLY A 87 0.65 -0.65 -1.15
C GLY A 87 0.38 0.59 -0.29
N ASN A 88 1.04 0.67 0.88
CA ASN A 88 0.86 1.81 1.78
C ASN A 88 1.36 3.12 1.13
N ALA A 89 2.56 3.12 0.54
CA ALA A 89 3.11 4.31 -0.09
C ALA A 89 2.23 4.80 -1.26
N TYR A 90 1.67 3.88 -2.05
CA TYR A 90 0.78 4.19 -3.17
C TYR A 90 -0.52 4.82 -2.69
N PHE A 91 -1.26 4.18 -1.77
CA PHE A 91 -2.54 4.70 -1.30
C PHE A 91 -2.43 5.92 -0.37
N MET A 92 -1.26 6.19 0.21
CA MET A 92 -0.98 7.43 0.94
C MET A 92 -0.66 8.62 0.03
N ALA A 93 -0.33 8.39 -1.25
CA ALA A 93 0.01 9.45 -2.18
C ALA A 93 -1.22 10.35 -2.47
N PRO A 94 -1.10 11.69 -2.37
CA PRO A 94 -2.23 12.60 -2.57
C PRO A 94 -2.94 12.42 -3.92
N GLN A 95 -2.17 12.13 -4.97
CA GLN A 95 -2.70 11.91 -6.32
C GLN A 95 -3.61 10.67 -6.36
N VAL A 96 -3.21 9.58 -5.68
CA VAL A 96 -3.99 8.34 -5.61
C VAL A 96 -5.23 8.55 -4.75
N ARG A 97 -5.09 9.18 -3.58
CA ARG A 97 -6.23 9.52 -2.72
C ARG A 97 -7.29 10.34 -3.44
N HIS A 98 -6.86 11.33 -4.21
CA HIS A 98 -7.77 12.13 -5.03
C HIS A 98 -8.44 11.29 -6.12
N ALA A 99 -7.69 10.44 -6.84
CA ALA A 99 -8.23 9.58 -7.88
C ALA A 99 -9.30 8.60 -7.38
N ILE A 100 -9.17 8.08 -6.15
CA ILE A 100 -10.16 7.19 -5.54
C ILE A 100 -11.26 7.93 -4.78
N GLY A 101 -11.25 9.26 -4.75
CA GLY A 101 -12.22 10.05 -4.01
C GLY A 101 -12.11 9.91 -2.49
N TYR A 102 -10.93 9.59 -1.95
CA TYR A 102 -10.71 9.46 -0.51
C TYR A 102 -10.28 10.81 0.10
N PRO A 103 -11.18 11.52 0.83
CA PRO A 103 -10.88 12.83 1.41
C PRO A 103 -9.83 12.75 2.52
N GLY A 104 -9.59 11.57 3.09
CA GLY A 104 -8.77 11.37 4.28
C GLY A 104 -9.62 11.13 5.52
N GLN A 105 -8.97 11.22 6.67
CA GLN A 105 -9.68 11.24 7.95
C GLN A 105 -10.26 12.65 8.16
N GLU A 106 -11.58 12.75 8.19
CA GLU A 106 -12.31 13.96 8.53
C GLU A 106 -12.76 13.88 9.99
N ALA A 107 -12.52 14.93 10.77
CA ALA A 107 -13.12 15.05 12.09
C ALA A 107 -14.63 15.30 11.91
N ARG A 108 -15.45 14.32 12.29
CA ARG A 108 -16.90 14.45 12.34
C ARG A 108 -17.35 14.56 13.77
N ASP A 109 -18.22 15.53 14.04
CA ASP A 109 -18.80 15.68 15.37
C ASP A 109 -19.75 14.51 15.65
N ALA A 110 -19.43 13.73 16.68
CA ALA A 110 -20.19 12.56 17.08
C ALA A 110 -21.62 12.89 17.55
N SER A 111 -21.88 14.14 17.95
CA SER A 111 -23.20 14.59 18.38
C SER A 111 -24.20 14.74 17.22
N VAL A 112 -23.72 14.84 15.98
CA VAL A 112 -24.55 15.02 14.79
C VAL A 112 -25.26 13.71 14.37
N GLY A 113 -24.87 12.58 14.98
CA GLY A 113 -25.47 11.27 14.70
C GLY A 113 -25.14 10.75 13.28
N LEU A 114 -25.70 9.59 12.94
CA LEU A 114 -25.52 8.98 11.62
C LEU A 114 -26.51 9.59 10.61
N THR A 115 -26.00 9.99 9.44
CA THR A 115 -26.85 10.45 8.34
C THR A 115 -27.72 9.31 7.80
N ALA A 116 -28.75 9.62 7.02
CA ALA A 116 -29.56 8.60 6.35
C ALA A 116 -28.71 7.67 5.46
N GLY A 117 -27.65 8.21 4.82
CA GLY A 117 -26.69 7.43 4.04
C GLY A 117 -25.88 6.47 4.92
N ASP A 118 -25.40 6.96 6.07
CA ASP A 118 -24.66 6.11 7.03
C ASP A 118 -25.56 5.00 7.60
N GLN A 119 -26.83 5.29 7.89
CA GLN A 119 -27.80 4.30 8.36
C GLN A 119 -28.12 3.26 7.27
N ALA A 120 -28.16 3.67 5.99
CA ALA A 120 -28.34 2.75 4.88
C ALA A 120 -27.19 1.73 4.79
N LEU A 121 -25.94 2.14 5.08
CA LEU A 121 -24.78 1.23 5.14
C LEU A 121 -24.93 0.15 6.22
N LEU A 122 -25.66 0.45 7.31
CA LEU A 122 -25.92 -0.50 8.39
C LEU A 122 -27.10 -1.42 8.10
N THR A 123 -27.92 -1.13 7.09
CA THR A 123 -29.12 -1.92 6.76
C THR A 123 -28.80 -3.41 6.49
N PRO A 124 -27.76 -3.77 5.71
CA PRO A 124 -27.40 -5.18 5.53
C PRO A 124 -26.99 -5.88 6.83
N VAL A 125 -26.33 -5.16 7.76
CA VAL A 125 -25.92 -5.71 9.07
C VAL A 125 -27.14 -5.96 9.94
N TRP A 126 -28.08 -5.02 9.96
CA TRP A 126 -29.36 -5.17 10.67
C TRP A 126 -30.19 -6.33 10.12
N GLN A 127 -30.32 -6.43 8.79
CA GLN A 127 -31.08 -7.50 8.13
C GLN A 127 -30.48 -8.88 8.36
N ARG A 128 -29.14 -8.97 8.44
CA ARG A 128 -28.45 -10.24 8.75
C ARG A 128 -28.71 -10.73 10.19
N GLY A 129 -29.17 -9.85 11.08
CA GLY A 129 -29.49 -10.17 12.48
C GLY A 129 -28.26 -10.34 13.38
N ARG A 130 -28.47 -10.67 14.66
CA ARG A 130 -27.39 -10.91 15.62
C ARG A 130 -26.64 -12.20 15.26
N LEU A 131 -25.46 -12.08 14.66
CA LEU A 131 -24.48 -13.16 14.59
C LEU A 131 -23.58 -13.10 15.83
N TRP A 132 -24.14 -13.40 17.01
CA TRP A 132 -23.32 -13.67 18.18
C TRP A 132 -23.00 -15.16 18.21
N ARG A 133 -21.71 -15.51 18.13
CA ARG A 133 -21.22 -16.86 18.47
C ARG A 133 -20.62 -16.73 19.86
N ALA A 134 -21.23 -17.38 20.85
CA ALA A 134 -20.61 -17.48 22.17
C ALA A 134 -19.25 -18.19 22.04
N PRO A 135 -18.24 -17.81 22.85
CA PRO A 135 -16.96 -18.51 22.90
C PRO A 135 -17.12 -19.97 23.32
#